data_AF-A0A6A7N3T6-F1
#
_entry.id   AF-A0A6A7N3T6-F1
#
_cell.length_a   1.000
_cell.length_b   1.000
_cell.length_c   1.000
_cell.angle_alpha   90.00
_cell.angle_beta   90.00
_cell.angle_gamma   90.00
#
_symmetry.space_group_name_H-M   'P 1'
#
loop_
_entity.id
_entity.type
_entity.pdbx_description
1 polymer ?
#
loop_
_entity_poly.entity_id
_entity_poly.type
_entity_poly.pdbx_seq_one_letter_code
_entity_poly.pdbx_strand_id
1 'polypeptide(L)'
;MLGKSTAAAFLGLPLAALMVGFVALLSGDQARTTLPLLLLFFLVWVGVMTGAFMFRTGLRAWLWMGGVTVAGYALLYFLKAGGLVGVAA
;
A
#
# COMPACT_ATOMS: atom_id res chain seq x y z
N MET A 1 9.77 -11.29 -17.85
CA MET A 1 9.92 -9.88 -17.38
C MET A 1 8.55 -9.22 -17.29
N LEU A 2 7.76 -9.21 -18.37
CA LEU A 2 6.41 -8.62 -18.44
C LEU A 2 5.50 -8.91 -17.23
N GLY A 3 5.38 -10.16 -16.78
CA GLY A 3 4.51 -10.48 -15.64
C GLY A 3 4.87 -9.78 -14.32
N LYS A 4 6.16 -9.48 -14.09
CA LYS A 4 6.60 -8.70 -12.91
C LYS A 4 6.34 -7.22 -13.14
N SER A 5 6.63 -6.72 -14.34
CA SER A 5 6.38 -5.33 -14.73
C SER A 5 4.89 -4.98 -14.68
N THR A 6 3.99 -5.88 -15.08
CA THR A 6 2.55 -5.65 -14.98
C THR A 6 2.06 -5.74 -13.54
N ALA A 7 2.57 -6.67 -12.73
CA ALA A 7 2.29 -6.71 -11.30
C ALA A 7 2.67 -5.38 -10.64
N ALA A 8 3.89 -4.91 -10.93
CA ALA A 8 4.39 -3.63 -10.47
C ALA A 8 3.46 -2.50 -10.93
N ALA A 9 3.18 -2.39 -12.23
CA ALA A 9 2.33 -1.33 -12.82
C ALA A 9 0.95 -1.23 -12.17
N PHE A 10 0.25 -2.35 -12.01
CA PHE A 10 -1.12 -2.36 -11.49
C PHE A 10 -1.20 -2.32 -9.96
N LEU A 11 -0.30 -3.02 -9.27
CA LEU A 11 -0.40 -3.21 -7.81
C LEU A 11 0.55 -2.32 -7.02
N GLY A 12 1.59 -1.77 -7.63
CA GLY A 12 2.55 -0.92 -6.93
C GLY A 12 1.91 0.34 -6.37
N LEU A 13 1.04 1.00 -7.15
CA LEU A 13 0.34 2.21 -6.74
C LEU A 13 -0.63 1.97 -5.56
N PRO A 14 -1.59 1.04 -5.64
CA PRO A 14 -2.52 0.81 -4.52
C PRO A 14 -1.82 0.31 -3.25
N LEU A 15 -0.74 -0.47 -3.38
CA LEU A 15 0.02 -1.00 -2.25
C LEU A 15 0.88 0.09 -1.59
N ALA A 16 1.46 1.00 -2.36
CA ALA A 16 2.14 2.18 -1.81
C ALA A 16 1.15 3.11 -1.07
N ALA A 17 -0.02 3.36 -1.66
CA ALA A 17 -1.07 4.14 -1.02
C ALA A 17 -1.55 3.48 0.29
N LEU A 18 -1.68 2.15 0.28
CA LEU A 18 -1.99 1.37 1.48
C LEU A 18 -0.93 1.58 2.56
N MET A 19 0.35 1.41 2.25
CA MET A 19 1.42 1.54 3.23
C MET A 19 1.48 2.94 3.86
N VAL A 20 1.47 3.98 3.03
CA VAL A 20 1.52 5.38 3.49
C VAL A 20 0.26 5.74 4.28
N GLY A 21 -0.91 5.36 3.76
CA GLY A 21 -2.19 5.59 4.41
C GLY A 21 -2.30 4.88 5.75
N PHE A 22 -1.81 3.64 5.86
CA PHE A 22 -1.79 2.88 7.11
C PHE A 22 -0.91 3.56 8.17
N VAL A 23 0.27 4.06 7.78
CA VAL A 23 1.14 4.82 8.69
C VAL A 23 0.48 6.13 9.14
N ALA A 24 -0.18 6.85 8.23
CA ALA A 24 -0.93 8.06 8.57
C ALA A 24 -2.07 7.75 9.54
N LEU A 25 -2.79 6.65 9.31
CA LEU A 25 -3.89 6.20 10.16
C LEU A 25 -3.46 5.87 11.59
N LEU A 26 -2.29 5.25 11.73
CA LEU A 26 -1.68 4.94 13.02
C LEU A 26 -1.03 6.15 13.68
N SER A 27 -0.92 7.28 12.98
CA SER A 27 -0.47 8.51 13.61
C SER A 27 -1.55 9.03 14.56
N GLY A 28 -1.13 9.49 15.74
CA GLY A 28 -2.04 10.14 16.69
C GLY A 28 -2.56 11.50 16.22
N ASP A 29 -1.96 12.09 15.18
CA ASP A 29 -2.34 13.38 14.59
C ASP A 29 -2.21 13.32 13.05
N GLN A 30 -3.30 12.92 12.41
CA GLN A 30 -3.40 12.81 10.95
C GLN A 30 -3.27 14.16 10.25
N ALA A 31 -3.70 15.27 10.87
CA ALA A 31 -3.64 16.59 10.26
C ALA A 31 -2.20 17.05 10.01
N ARG A 32 -1.28 16.72 10.94
CA ARG A 32 0.14 17.05 10.81
C ARG A 32 0.95 16.04 10.00
N THR A 33 0.60 14.77 10.05
CA THR A 33 1.43 13.69 9.47
C THR A 33 1.04 13.30 8.05
N THR A 34 -0.21 13.53 7.62
CA THR A 34 -0.68 13.10 6.30
C THR A 34 0.12 13.75 5.16
N LEU A 35 0.33 15.07 5.19
CA LEU A 35 1.08 15.76 4.14
C LEU A 35 2.53 15.26 4.00
N PRO A 36 3.35 15.20 5.07
CA PRO A 36 4.69 14.61 5.01
C PRO A 36 4.71 13.18 4.47
N LEU A 37 3.76 12.35 4.89
CA LEU A 37 3.64 10.97 4.43
C LEU A 37 3.28 10.88 2.94
N LEU A 38 2.42 11.77 2.45
CA LEU A 38 2.12 11.89 1.02
C LEU A 38 3.36 12.31 0.20
N LEU A 39 4.26 13.11 0.74
CA LEU A 39 5.54 13.41 0.07
C LEU A 39 6.42 12.16 -0.05
N LEU A 40 6.37 11.25 0.93
CA LEU A 40 7.09 9.98 0.89
C LEU A 40 6.45 8.94 -0.05
N PHE A 41 5.22 9.18 -0.53
CA PHE A 41 4.50 8.25 -1.39
C PHE A 41 5.31 7.80 -2.59
N PHE A 42 5.94 8.73 -3.32
CA PHE A 42 6.72 8.37 -4.51
C PHE A 42 7.91 7.48 -4.17
N LEU A 43 8.57 7.71 -3.03
CA LEU A 43 9.69 6.89 -2.60
C LEU A 43 9.23 5.47 -2.24
N VAL A 44 8.13 5.36 -1.49
CA VAL A 44 7.49 4.07 -1.17
C VAL A 44 7.05 3.36 -2.45
N TRP A 45 6.44 4.08 -3.39
CA TRP A 45 5.95 3.55 -4.66
C TRP A 45 7.07 2.98 -5.51
N VAL A 46 8.19 3.69 -5.66
CA VAL A 46 9.38 3.19 -6.35
C VAL A 46 9.94 1.96 -5.63
N GLY A 47 9.97 1.96 -4.29
CA GLY A 47 10.39 0.80 -3.50
C GLY A 47 9.51 -0.44 -3.74
N VAL A 48 8.20 -0.27 -3.77
CA VAL A 48 7.25 -1.36 -4.06
C VAL A 48 7.39 -1.86 -5.50
N MET A 49 7.51 -0.94 -6.47
CA MET A 49 7.70 -1.26 -7.89
C MET A 49 8.97 -2.07 -8.12
N THR A 50 10.09 -1.64 -7.53
CA THR A 50 11.37 -2.35 -7.61
C THR A 50 11.31 -3.69 -6.86
N GLY A 51 10.61 -3.75 -5.74
CA GLY A 51 10.35 -4.97 -4.97
C GLY A 51 9.67 -6.08 -5.79
N ALA A 52 8.83 -5.74 -6.77
CA ALA A 52 8.21 -6.71 -7.68
C ALA A 52 9.26 -7.56 -8.44
N PHE A 53 10.45 -7.01 -8.68
CA PHE A 53 11.52 -7.71 -9.40
C PHE A 53 12.34 -8.66 -8.52
N MET A 54 12.23 -8.55 -7.19
CA MET A 54 12.86 -9.48 -6.24
C MET A 54 12.22 -10.88 -6.28
N PHE A 55 10.96 -11.00 -6.72
CA PHE A 55 10.28 -12.30 -6.84
C PHE A 55 10.87 -13.12 -7.99
N ARG A 56 10.97 -14.44 -7.82
CA ARG A 56 11.48 -15.34 -8.88
C ARG A 56 10.62 -15.33 -10.15
N THR A 57 9.28 -15.30 -10.00
CA THR A 57 8.33 -15.39 -11.12
C THR A 57 7.31 -14.24 -11.08
N GLY A 58 6.71 -13.92 -12.25
CA GLY A 58 5.65 -12.91 -12.35
C GLY A 58 4.39 -13.30 -11.58
N LEU A 59 4.04 -14.59 -11.59
CA LEU A 59 2.91 -15.11 -10.80
C LEU A 59 3.10 -14.88 -9.30
N ARG A 60 4.31 -15.13 -8.76
CA ARG A 60 4.60 -14.85 -7.35
C ARG A 60 4.51 -13.37 -7.03
N ALA A 61 5.00 -12.49 -7.91
CA ALA A 61 4.86 -11.05 -7.74
C ALA A 61 3.37 -10.63 -7.67
N TRP A 62 2.55 -11.13 -8.60
CA TRP A 62 1.11 -10.90 -8.59
C TRP A 62 0.42 -11.40 -7.33
N LEU A 63 0.67 -12.65 -6.92
CA LEU A 63 0.04 -13.23 -5.73
C LEU A 63 0.44 -12.51 -4.46
N TRP A 64 1.72 -12.15 -4.31
CA TRP A 64 2.18 -11.43 -3.12
C TRP A 64 1.68 -9.99 -3.08
N MET A 65 1.90 -9.22 -4.14
CA MET A 65 1.48 -7.82 -4.18
C MET A 65 -0.05 -7.71 -4.13
N GLY A 66 -0.75 -8.57 -4.86
CA GLY A 66 -2.21 -8.61 -4.90
C GLY A 66 -2.78 -9.07 -3.57
N GLY A 67 -2.23 -10.14 -2.99
CA GLY A 67 -2.62 -10.64 -1.68
C GLY A 67 -2.44 -9.61 -0.57
N VAL A 68 -1.28 -8.93 -0.51
CA VAL A 68 -1.04 -7.86 0.47
C VAL A 68 -1.99 -6.68 0.25
N THR A 69 -2.26 -6.31 -1.00
CA THR A 69 -3.20 -5.23 -1.32
C THR A 69 -4.61 -5.58 -0.84
N VAL A 70 -5.14 -6.73 -1.24
CA VAL A 70 -6.49 -7.16 -0.86
C VAL A 70 -6.61 -7.33 0.65
N ALA A 71 -5.64 -8.00 1.29
CA ALA A 71 -5.65 -8.20 2.73
C ALA A 71 -5.59 -6.88 3.50
N GLY A 72 -4.75 -5.94 3.06
CA GLY A 72 -4.62 -4.64 3.69
C GLY A 72 -5.90 -3.80 3.56
N TYR A 73 -6.49 -3.71 2.36
CA TYR A 73 -7.73 -2.97 2.17
C TYR A 73 -8.92 -3.63 2.87
N ALA A 74 -8.98 -4.97 2.91
CA ALA A 74 -9.98 -5.69 3.69
C ALA A 74 -9.84 -5.39 5.19
N LEU A 75 -8.61 -5.39 5.72
CA LEU A 75 -8.35 -5.00 7.10
C LEU A 75 -8.82 -3.57 7.38
N LEU A 76 -8.45 -2.61 6.52
CA LEU A 76 -8.90 -1.22 6.64
C LEU A 76 -10.43 -1.11 6.62
N TYR A 77 -11.08 -1.85 5.73
CA TYR A 77 -12.54 -1.91 5.65
C TYR A 77 -13.16 -2.41 6.95
N PHE A 78 -12.68 -3.52 7.50
CA PHE A 78 -13.22 -4.07 8.75
C PHE A 78 -12.93 -3.19 9.96
N LEU A 79 -11.74 -2.57 10.03
CA LEU A 79 -11.39 -1.61 11.08
C LEU A 79 -12.30 -0.38 11.05
N LYS A 80 -12.59 0.14 9.85
CA LYS A 80 -13.52 1.25 9.66
C LYS A 80 -14.96 0.84 9.98
N ALA A 81 -15.42 -0.30 9.48
CA ALA A 81 -16.77 -0.82 9.71
C ALA A 81 -17.03 -1.14 11.19
N GLY A 82 -16.01 -1.61 11.92
CA GLY A 82 -16.08 -1.86 13.36
C GLY A 82 -15.93 -0.62 14.23
N GLY A 83 -15.72 0.58 13.65
CA GLY A 83 -15.54 1.83 14.40
C GLY A 83 -14.21 1.93 15.16
N LEU A 84 -13.26 1.03 14.91
CA LEU A 84 -11.95 0.98 15.56
C LEU A 84 -11.00 2.07 15.06
N VAL A 85 -11.30 2.63 13.88
CA VAL A 85 -10.49 3.66 13.23
C VAL A 85 -11.37 4.81 12.74
N GLY A 86 -11.01 6.03 13.15
CA GLY A 86 -11.52 7.27 12.59
C GLY A 86 -10.56 7.87 11.56
N VAL A 87 -11.12 8.44 10.48
CA VAL A 87 -10.38 9.36 9.61
C VAL A 87 -10.67 10.74 10.15
N ALA A 88 -9.62 11.51 10.49
CA ALA A 88 -9.79 12.88 10.94
C ALA A 88 -10.49 13.69 9.84
N ALA A 89 -11.60 14.34 10.19
CA ALA A 89 -12.41 15.16 9.29
C ALA A 89 -11.80 16.54 9.11
#